data_AF-A0A367M6Q8-F1
#
_entry.id   AF-A0A367M6Q8-F1
#
_cell.length_a   1.000
_cell.length_b   1.000
_cell.length_c   1.000
_cell.angle_alpha   90.00
_cell.angle_beta   90.00
_cell.angle_gamma   90.00
#
_symmetry.space_group_name_H-M   'P 1'
#
loop_
_entity.id
_entity.type
_entity.pdbx_description
1 polymer ?
#
loop_
_entity_poly.entity_id
_entity_poly.type
_entity_poly.pdbx_seq_one_letter_code
_entity_poly.pdbx_strand_id
1 'polypeptide(L)'
;MQRSLLFALLATLLLVGGARAETDPDYSMVLLTENFPPYNMAINGKNFAQEDNIDGIAVDIVREMFKRAGIKYSLTLRFPWDRIYKLALEKPGYGVFVTARLAERE
;
A
#
# COMPACT_ATOMS: atom_id res chain seq x y z
N MET A 1 -28.69 40.07 -7.54
CA MET A 1 -27.73 39.09 -8.11
C MET A 1 -26.41 39.01 -7.33
N GLN A 2 -25.65 40.09 -7.12
CA GLN A 2 -24.34 40.03 -6.42
C GLN A 2 -24.39 39.52 -4.96
N ARG A 3 -25.41 39.90 -4.18
CA ARG A 3 -25.56 39.42 -2.79
C ARG A 3 -25.82 37.92 -2.71
N SER A 4 -26.67 37.41 -3.61
CA SER A 4 -26.99 35.98 -3.72
C SER A 4 -25.76 35.15 -4.09
N LEU A 5 -24.89 35.69 -4.98
CA LEU A 5 -23.61 35.08 -5.35
C LEU A 5 -22.63 35.04 -4.18
N LEU A 6 -22.55 36.10 -3.37
CA LEU A 6 -21.71 36.15 -2.17
C LEU A 6 -22.15 35.12 -1.10
N PHE A 7 -23.47 34.97 -0.88
CA PHE A 7 -23.99 33.94 0.02
C PHE A 7 -23.71 32.52 -0.47
N ALA A 8 -23.86 32.28 -1.78
CA ALA A 8 -23.50 31.01 -2.38
C ALA A 8 -22.01 30.70 -2.19
N LEU A 9 -21.12 31.67 -2.48
CA LEU A 9 -19.68 31.51 -2.34
C LEU A 9 -19.25 31.21 -0.90
N LEU A 10 -19.86 31.89 0.08
CA LEU A 10 -19.58 31.69 1.49
C LEU A 10 -20.05 30.30 1.96
N ALA A 11 -21.20 29.83 1.48
CA ALA A 11 -21.70 28.50 1.77
C ALA A 11 -20.77 27.41 1.19
N THR A 12 -20.27 27.59 -0.04
CA THR A 12 -19.28 26.66 -0.61
C THR A 12 -17.99 26.66 0.19
N LEU A 13 -17.49 27.82 0.63
CA LEU A 13 -16.26 27.93 1.42
C LEU A 13 -16.38 27.20 2.77
N LEU A 14 -17.55 27.27 3.41
CA LEU A 14 -17.84 26.58 4.67
C LEU A 14 -17.93 25.05 4.50
N LEU A 15 -18.40 24.57 3.35
CA LEU A 15 -18.50 23.13 3.04
C LEU A 15 -17.14 22.48 2.75
N VAL A 16 -16.14 23.24 2.30
CA VAL A 16 -14.80 22.71 1.97
C VAL A 16 -13.97 22.41 3.22
N GLY A 17 -14.24 23.05 4.36
CA GLY A 17 -13.47 22.89 5.59
C GLY A 17 -13.63 21.52 6.31
N GLY A 18 -14.61 20.70 5.90
CA GLY A 18 -14.90 19.40 6.51
C GLY A 18 -14.18 18.21 5.86
N ALA A 19 -13.53 18.40 4.72
CA ALA A 19 -12.82 17.32 4.04
C ALA A 19 -11.52 16.99 4.80
N ARG A 20 -11.54 15.92 5.59
CA ARG A 20 -10.33 15.34 6.19
C ARG A 20 -9.90 14.12 5.39
N ALA A 21 -8.69 14.18 4.83
CA ALA A 21 -8.03 13.05 4.20
C ALA A 21 -7.30 12.17 5.25
N GLU A 22 -7.92 11.99 6.42
CA GLU A 22 -7.36 11.17 7.48
C GLU A 22 -7.69 9.70 7.17
N THR A 23 -6.68 8.84 7.16
CA THR A 23 -6.88 7.40 7.00
C THR A 23 -7.62 6.85 8.21
N ASP A 24 -8.56 5.94 7.98
CA ASP A 24 -9.26 5.22 9.05
C ASP A 24 -8.22 4.66 10.06
N PRO A 25 -8.37 4.87 11.37
CA PRO A 25 -7.46 4.33 12.39
C PRO A 25 -7.26 2.81 12.31
N ASP A 26 -8.22 2.09 11.72
CA ASP A 26 -8.19 0.65 11.51
C ASP A 26 -7.78 0.25 10.08
N TYR A 27 -7.37 1.21 9.26
CA TYR A 27 -6.80 0.95 7.94
C TYR A 27 -5.54 0.09 8.04
N SER A 28 -5.50 -0.98 7.25
CA SER A 28 -4.37 -1.89 7.19
C SER A 28 -4.17 -2.48 5.79
N MET A 29 -2.95 -2.92 5.52
CA MET A 29 -2.54 -3.49 4.23
C MET A 29 -1.98 -4.91 4.38
N VAL A 30 -2.19 -5.74 3.36
CA VAL A 30 -1.50 -7.02 3.19
C VAL A 30 -0.48 -6.88 2.08
N LEU A 31 0.80 -6.90 2.44
CA LEU A 31 1.90 -6.76 1.50
C LEU A 31 2.45 -8.11 1.10
N LEU A 32 2.62 -8.29 -0.22
CA LEU A 32 3.05 -9.52 -0.84
C LEU A 32 4.32 -9.33 -1.65
N THR A 33 5.19 -10.34 -1.63
CA THR A 33 6.41 -10.38 -2.45
C THR A 33 6.82 -11.82 -2.75
N GLU A 34 7.89 -12.01 -3.52
CA GLU A 34 8.48 -13.31 -3.87
C GLU A 34 9.98 -13.32 -3.55
N ASN A 35 10.72 -14.40 -3.85
CA ASN A 35 12.18 -14.42 -3.72
C ASN A 35 12.84 -13.72 -4.92
N PHE A 36 13.53 -12.61 -4.67
CA PHE A 36 14.43 -11.92 -5.58
C PHE A 36 15.65 -11.34 -4.81
N PRO A 37 16.62 -12.19 -4.41
CA PRO A 37 17.84 -11.73 -3.75
C PRO A 37 18.64 -10.71 -4.59
N PRO A 38 19.25 -9.69 -3.98
CA PRO A 38 19.29 -9.37 -2.55
C PRO A 38 18.15 -8.42 -2.09
N TYR A 39 17.10 -8.24 -2.88
CA TYR A 39 16.08 -7.22 -2.62
C TYR A 39 14.99 -7.69 -1.67
N ASN A 40 14.50 -8.92 -1.84
CA ASN A 40 13.42 -9.50 -1.05
C ASN A 40 13.58 -11.02 -1.08
N MET A 41 13.74 -11.66 0.06
CA MET A 41 13.95 -13.11 0.12
C MET A 41 13.57 -13.69 1.48
N ALA A 42 13.19 -14.96 1.52
CA ALA A 42 13.04 -15.67 2.78
C ALA A 42 14.42 -15.98 3.37
N ILE A 43 14.61 -15.72 4.67
CA ILE A 43 15.87 -16.00 5.38
C ILE A 43 16.28 -17.47 5.23
N ASN A 44 15.30 -18.37 5.23
CA ASN A 44 15.51 -19.82 5.12
C ASN A 44 15.55 -20.33 3.66
N GLY A 45 15.51 -19.44 2.66
CA GLY A 45 15.50 -19.78 1.24
C GLY A 45 14.23 -20.46 0.73
N LYS A 46 13.16 -20.54 1.53
CA LYS A 46 11.89 -21.15 1.12
C LYS A 46 11.06 -20.19 0.26
N ASN A 47 10.10 -20.76 -0.46
CA ASN A 47 9.13 -20.04 -1.28
C ASN A 47 7.91 -19.51 -0.50
N PHE A 48 8.00 -19.50 0.83
CA PHE A 48 7.03 -18.92 1.73
C PHE A 48 7.74 -18.43 3.00
N ALA A 49 7.46 -17.20 3.40
CA ALA A 49 7.90 -16.62 4.66
C ALA A 49 6.94 -15.50 5.09
N GLN A 50 6.96 -15.15 6.37
CA GLN A 50 6.13 -14.10 6.93
C GLN A 50 6.94 -13.21 7.85
N GLU A 51 6.60 -11.92 7.85
CA GLU A 51 7.11 -10.89 8.74
C GLU A 51 8.64 -10.90 8.84
N ASP A 52 9.20 -11.16 10.02
CA ASP A 52 10.63 -11.12 10.32
C ASP A 52 11.44 -12.24 9.61
N ASN A 53 10.77 -13.20 8.99
CA ASN A 53 11.43 -14.26 8.21
C ASN A 53 11.74 -13.84 6.77
N ILE A 54 11.47 -12.58 6.42
CA ILE A 54 11.71 -11.99 5.10
C ILE A 54 12.77 -10.90 5.26
N ASP A 55 13.79 -10.96 4.41
CA ASP A 55 14.95 -10.09 4.46
C ASP A 55 15.23 -9.47 3.07
N GLY A 56 15.99 -8.38 3.04
CA GLY A 56 16.46 -7.72 1.83
C GLY A 56 16.19 -6.22 1.78
N ILE A 57 16.93 -5.55 0.90
CA ILE A 57 16.98 -4.08 0.81
C ILE A 57 15.59 -3.47 0.58
N ALA A 58 14.77 -4.08 -0.28
CA ALA A 58 13.44 -3.57 -0.57
C ALA A 58 12.46 -3.83 0.58
N VAL A 59 12.66 -4.91 1.33
CA VAL A 59 11.86 -5.21 2.52
C VAL A 59 12.08 -4.13 3.57
N ASP A 60 13.33 -3.74 3.82
CA ASP A 60 13.66 -2.69 4.77
C ASP A 60 13.05 -1.34 4.38
N ILE A 61 13.11 -0.99 3.10
CA ILE A 61 12.47 0.23 2.57
C ILE A 61 10.96 0.21 2.81
N VAL A 62 10.29 -0.91 2.53
CA VAL A 62 8.84 -1.03 2.71
C VAL A 62 8.45 -0.97 4.19
N ARG A 63 9.18 -1.66 5.07
CA ARG A 63 8.96 -1.60 6.53
C ARG A 63 9.06 -0.15 7.04
N GLU A 64 10.12 0.55 6.66
CA GLU A 64 10.33 1.94 7.08
C GLU A 64 9.29 2.90 6.46
N MET A 65 8.86 2.66 5.22
CA MET A 65 7.79 3.42 4.56
C MET A 65 6.46 3.30 5.34
N PHE A 66 6.04 2.08 5.68
CA PHE A 66 4.81 1.87 6.44
C PHE A 66 4.89 2.41 7.87
N LYS A 67 6.05 2.26 8.52
CA LYS A 67 6.32 2.87 9.83
C LYS A 67 6.16 4.39 9.79
N ARG A 68 6.71 5.07 8.78
CA ARG A 68 6.57 6.54 8.61
C ARG A 68 5.15 6.97 8.28
N ALA A 69 4.42 6.15 7.53
CA ALA A 69 3.02 6.40 7.19
C ALA A 69 2.08 6.18 8.39
N GLY A 70 2.51 5.47 9.44
CA GLY A 70 1.64 5.09 10.56
C GLY A 70 0.54 4.10 10.16
N ILE A 71 0.73 3.36 9.06
CA ILE A 71 -0.27 2.41 8.53
C ILE A 71 0.09 1.01 9.01
N LYS A 72 -0.90 0.29 9.55
CA LYS A 72 -0.75 -1.12 9.94
C LYS A 72 -0.59 -2.00 8.70
N TYR A 73 0.23 -3.04 8.77
CA TYR A 73 0.34 -4.01 7.68
C TYR A 73 0.75 -5.40 8.16
N SER A 74 0.58 -6.39 7.28
CA SER A 74 1.22 -7.69 7.36
C SER A 74 2.07 -7.92 6.12
N LEU A 75 3.14 -8.69 6.25
CA LEU A 75 4.08 -8.96 5.16
C LEU A 75 4.23 -10.46 4.94
N THR A 76 3.95 -10.92 3.72
CA THR A 76 4.07 -12.33 3.33
C THR A 76 4.82 -12.47 2.01
N LEU A 77 5.89 -13.25 2.04
CA LEU A 77 6.56 -13.74 0.84
C LEU A 77 5.88 -15.03 0.41
N ARG A 78 5.45 -15.11 -0.86
CA ARG A 78 4.72 -16.28 -1.37
C ARG A 78 4.89 -16.48 -2.87
N PHE A 79 5.42 -17.65 -3.24
CA PHE A 79 5.39 -18.17 -4.60
C PHE A 79 4.01 -18.80 -4.93
N PRO A 80 3.55 -18.78 -6.20
CA PRO A 80 4.15 -18.13 -7.38
C PRO A 80 3.71 -16.66 -7.54
N TRP A 81 4.51 -15.88 -8.28
CA TRP A 81 4.23 -14.49 -8.65
C TRP A 81 2.79 -14.22 -9.12
N ASP A 82 2.28 -15.03 -10.05
CA ASP A 82 0.94 -14.86 -10.63
C ASP A 82 -0.17 -14.85 -9.56
N ARG A 83 0.03 -15.63 -8.49
CA ARG A 83 -0.92 -15.69 -7.37
C ARG A 83 -0.94 -14.38 -6.61
N ILE A 84 0.22 -13.86 -6.22
CA ILE A 84 0.30 -12.67 -5.39
C ILE A 84 -0.09 -11.41 -6.17
N TYR A 85 0.23 -11.37 -7.46
CA TYR A 85 -0.21 -10.31 -8.35
C TYR A 85 -1.72 -10.30 -8.51
N LYS A 86 -2.33 -11.46 -8.77
CA LYS A 86 -3.80 -11.59 -8.84
C LYS A 86 -4.49 -11.14 -7.54
N LEU A 87 -3.91 -11.46 -6.38
CA LEU A 87 -4.44 -10.99 -5.10
C LEU A 87 -4.41 -9.47 -4.98
N ALA A 88 -3.32 -8.82 -5.38
CA ALA A 88 -3.24 -7.35 -5.36
C ALA A 88 -4.20 -6.68 -6.35
N LEU A 89 -4.47 -7.32 -7.50
CA LEU A 89 -5.45 -6.82 -8.47
C LEU A 89 -6.90 -6.95 -7.99
N GLU A 90 -7.25 -8.09 -7.39
CA GLU A 90 -8.65 -8.44 -7.13
C GLU A 90 -9.12 -8.12 -5.71
N LYS A 91 -8.20 -7.99 -4.74
CA LYS A 91 -8.54 -7.78 -3.33
C LYS A 91 -8.15 -6.38 -2.85
N PRO A 92 -9.12 -5.56 -2.42
CA PRO A 92 -8.83 -4.29 -1.75
C PRO A 92 -7.92 -4.51 -0.53
N GLY A 93 -6.98 -3.57 -0.32
CA GLY A 93 -6.03 -3.63 0.78
C GLY A 93 -4.82 -4.57 0.57
N TYR A 94 -4.69 -5.21 -0.60
CA TYR A 94 -3.54 -6.01 -0.95
C TYR A 94 -2.58 -5.22 -1.85
N GLY A 95 -1.28 -5.38 -1.63
CA GLY A 95 -0.24 -4.74 -2.44
C GLY A 95 0.91 -5.69 -2.73
N VAL A 96 1.57 -5.48 -3.87
CA VAL A 96 2.83 -6.16 -4.23
C VAL A 96 3.95 -5.13 -4.37
N PHE A 97 5.18 -5.51 -4.04
CA PHE A 97 6.37 -4.68 -4.24
C PHE A 97 7.52 -5.45 -4.89
N VAL A 98 8.48 -4.71 -5.44
CA VAL A 98 9.57 -5.23 -6.30
C VAL A 98 8.99 -5.97 -7.50
N THR A 99 8.21 -5.25 -8.29
CA THR A 99 7.73 -5.68 -9.60
C THR A 99 8.34 -4.80 -10.68
N ALA A 100 8.59 -5.37 -11.86
CA ALA A 100 8.86 -4.58 -13.04
C ALA A 100 7.62 -3.76 -13.41
N ARG A 101 7.84 -2.50 -13.79
CA ARG A 101 6.83 -1.62 -14.36
C ARG A 101 6.66 -1.96 -15.84
N LEU A 102 5.52 -2.50 -16.22
CA LEU A 102 5.19 -2.94 -17.58
C LEU A 102 3.80 -2.42 -17.94
N ALA A 103 3.58 -2.05 -19.20
CA ALA A 103 2.33 -1.43 -19.65
C ALA A 103 1.11 -2.35 -19.43
N GLU A 104 1.30 -3.67 -19.47
CA GLU A 104 0.25 -4.66 -19.26
C GLU A 104 -0.13 -4.83 -17.77
N ARG A 105 0.60 -4.18 -16.86
CA ARG A 105 0.45 -4.29 -15.40
C ARG A 105 0.15 -2.95 -14.71
N GLU A 106 -0.07 -1.89 -15.48
CA GLU A 106 -0.50 -0.56 -15.00
C GLU A 106 -2.00 -0.34 -15.18
#